data_AF-A0A925N4H8-F1
#
_entry.id   AF-A0A925N4H8-F1
#
_cell.length_a   1.000
_cell.length_b   1.000
_cell.length_c   1.000
_cell.angle_alpha   90.00
_cell.angle_beta   90.00
_cell.angle_gamma   90.00
#
_symmetry.space_group_name_H-M   'P 1'
#
loop_
_entity.id
_entity.type
_entity.pdbx_description
1 polymer ?
#
loop_
_entity_poly.entity_id
_entity_poly.type
_entity_poly.pdbx_seq_one_letter_code
_entity_poly.pdbx_strand_id
1 'polypeptide(L)' 'MPEQSLQLVHEFTYQVACGPPHEVGDGPYGGRQYFEMTGGRVEGLRLMGKLLGAGSDWMLTGPDGF' A
#
# COMPACT_ATOMS: atom_id res chain seq x y z
N MET A 1 -6.53 -33.96 -4.45
CA MET A 1 -6.04 -33.11 -3.34
C MET A 1 -7.25 -32.75 -2.50
N PRO A 2 -7.25 -32.93 -1.18
CA PRO A 2 -8.36 -32.44 -0.35
C PRO A 2 -8.44 -30.91 -0.48
N GLU A 3 -9.65 -30.40 -0.67
CA GLU A 3 -9.94 -28.97 -0.72
C GLU A 3 -9.75 -28.40 0.69
N GLN A 4 -8.74 -27.54 0.86
CA GLN A 4 -8.55 -26.78 2.10
C GLN A 4 -9.27 -25.45 1.94
N SER A 5 -10.30 -25.23 2.77
CA SER A 5 -10.99 -23.94 2.81
C SER A 5 -10.28 -22.99 3.79
N LEU A 6 -9.94 -21.79 3.29
CA LEU A 6 -9.40 -20.71 4.10
C LEU A 6 -10.55 -19.93 4.74
N GLN A 7 -10.51 -19.77 6.06
CA GLN A 7 -11.41 -18.89 6.80
C GLN A 7 -10.68 -17.57 7.05
N LEU A 8 -11.18 -16.48 6.48
CA LEU A 8 -10.62 -15.13 6.65
C LEU A 8 -11.46 -14.33 7.64
N VAL A 9 -10.78 -13.57 8.50
CA VAL A 9 -11.41 -12.60 9.40
C VAL A 9 -10.79 -11.21 9.18
N HIS A 10 -11.61 -10.17 9.21
CA HIS A 10 -11.11 -8.80 9.17
C HIS A 10 -10.45 -8.45 10.51
N GLU A 11 -9.19 -8.03 10.46
CA GLU A 11 -8.41 -7.75 11.67
C GLU A 11 -8.38 -6.25 11.97
N PHE A 12 -8.00 -5.44 10.98
CA PHE A 12 -7.96 -3.99 11.06
C PHE A 12 -8.09 -3.37 9.68
N THR A 13 -8.40 -2.07 9.67
CA THR A 13 -8.28 -1.19 8.52
C THR A 13 -7.13 -0.22 8.78
N TYR A 14 -6.25 -0.06 7.80
CA TYR A 14 -5.27 1.01 7.82
C TYR A 14 -5.63 2.05 6.76
N GLN A 15 -5.56 3.33 7.11
CA GLN A 15 -5.81 4.44 6.21
C GLN A 15 -4.62 5.38 6.25
N VAL A 16 -4.13 5.73 5.06
CA VAL A 16 -2.93 6.55 4.88
C VAL A 16 -3.28 7.77 4.05
N ALA A 17 -2.79 8.93 4.48
CA ALA A 17 -2.81 10.16 3.69
C ALA A 17 -1.51 10.22 2.87
N CYS A 18 -1.64 10.27 1.55
CA CYS A 18 -0.52 10.34 0.63
C CYS A 18 -0.37 11.75 0.05
N GLY A 19 0.87 12.17 -0.16
CA GLY A 19 1.19 13.33 -0.98
C GLY A 19 0.91 13.09 -2.47
N PRO A 20 1.17 14.08 -3.34
CA PRO A 20 1.14 13.86 -4.79
C PRO A 20 2.16 12.79 -5.21
N PRO A 21 1.99 12.15 -6.39
CA PRO A 21 2.97 11.21 -6.90
C PRO A 21 4.31 11.91 -7.18
N HIS A 22 5.39 11.20 -6.90
CA HIS A 22 6.73 11.55 -7.34
C HIS A 22 7.11 10.64 -8.51
N GLU A 23 7.21 11.22 -9.69
CA GLU A 23 7.67 10.50 -10.88
C GLU A 23 9.19 10.29 -10.82
N VAL A 24 9.60 9.03 -10.94
CA VAL A 24 11.01 8.65 -11.08
C VAL A 24 11.37 8.55 -12.56
N GLY A 25 10.40 8.15 -13.40
CA GLY A 25 10.53 8.01 -14.84
C GLY A 25 10.45 6.56 -15.32
N ASP A 26 10.58 6.37 -16.63
CA ASP A 26 10.43 5.07 -17.27
C ASP A 26 11.68 4.20 -17.11
N GLY A 27 11.46 2.94 -16.75
CA GLY A 27 12.47 1.88 -16.76
C GLY A 27 12.15 0.79 -17.79
N PRO A 28 12.99 -0.26 -17.89
CA PRO A 28 12.81 -1.35 -18.84
C PRO A 28 11.47 -2.09 -18.71
N TYR A 29 10.80 -1.97 -17.57
CA TYR A 29 9.55 -2.66 -17.25
C TYR A 29 8.36 -1.72 -17.05
N GLY A 30 8.49 -0.42 -17.39
CA GLY A 30 7.43 0.58 -17.26
C GLY A 30 7.78 1.74 -16.32
N GLY A 31 6.78 2.57 -16.04
CA GLY A 31 6.92 3.81 -15.28
C GLY A 31 7.14 3.56 -13.79
N ARG A 32 8.12 4.24 -13.19
CA ARG A 32 8.38 4.21 -11.75
C ARG A 32 7.91 5.50 -11.11
N GLN A 33 7.17 5.36 -10.02
CA GLN A 33 6.72 6.47 -9.19
C GLN A 33 6.62 6.03 -7.73
N TYR A 34 6.54 6.99 -6.81
CA TYR A 34 6.22 6.71 -5.42
C TYR A 34 5.32 7.76 -4.80
N PHE A 35 4.61 7.39 -3.74
CA PHE A 35 3.77 8.28 -2.95
C PHE A 35 4.29 8.36 -1.52
N GLU A 36 4.63 9.56 -1.06
CA GLU A 36 5.03 9.77 0.33
C GLU A 36 3.81 9.65 1.26
N MET A 37 3.96 8.90 2.35
CA MET A 37 2.95 8.74 3.38
C MET A 37 3.10 9.86 4.42
N THR A 38 2.17 10.82 4.41
CA THR A 38 2.21 12.03 5.25
C THR A 38 1.53 11.85 6.61
N GLY A 39 0.72 10.79 6.76
CA GLY A 39 0.04 10.46 8.00
C GLY A 39 -0.86 9.24 7.83
N GLY A 40 -1.44 8.77 8.92
CA GLY A 40 -2.38 7.65 8.85
C GLY A 40 -2.77 7.10 10.20
N ARG A 41 -3.77 6.23 10.18
CA ARG A 41 -4.31 5.54 11.34
C ARG A 41 -4.54 4.06 11.03
N VAL A 42 -4.52 3.25 12.08
CA VAL A 42 -4.89 1.84 12.05
C VAL A 42 -5.99 1.65 13.08
N GLU A 43 -7.08 1.00 12.68
CA GLU A 43 -8.24 0.73 13.53
C GLU A 43 -8.74 -0.70 13.32
N GLY A 44 -8.80 -1.45 14.41
CA GLY A 44 -9.31 -2.81 14.46
C GLY A 44 -9.66 -3.20 15.89
N LEU A 45 -10.31 -4.35 16.06
CA LEU A 45 -10.77 -4.80 17.38
C LEU A 45 -9.61 -4.95 18.39
N ARG A 46 -8.44 -5.36 17.92
CA ARG A 46 -7.26 -5.66 18.75
C ARG A 46 -6.08 -4.70 18.52
N LEU A 47 -6.20 -3.78 17.56
CA LEU A 47 -5.12 -2.89 17.15
C LEU A 47 -5.65 -1.49 16.88
N MET A 48 -5.09 -0.51 17.58
CA MET A 48 -5.32 0.90 17.30
C MET A 48 -4.01 1.66 17.34
N GLY A 49 -3.75 2.46 16.32
CA GLY A 49 -2.47 3.14 16.18
C GLY A 49 -2.49 4.28 15.18
N LYS A 50 -1.38 5.03 15.18
CA LYS A 50 -1.10 6.08 14.22
C LYS A 50 0.20 5.77 13.46
N LEU A 51 0.25 6.14 12.19
CA LEU A 51 1.50 6.12 11.43
C LEU A 51 2.46 7.18 12.00
N LEU A 52 3.72 6.80 12.19
CA LEU A 52 4.74 7.68 12.79
C LEU A 52 5.58 8.45 11.76
N GLY A 53 5.59 8.05 10.49
CA GLY A 53 6.18 8.82 9.39
C GLY A 53 7.40 8.18 8.70
N ALA A 54 7.82 8.85 7.61
CA ALA A 54 8.82 8.48 6.59
C ALA A 54 8.57 7.15 5.84
N GLY A 55 7.30 6.86 5.55
CA GLY A 55 6.91 5.77 4.66
C GLY A 55 6.71 6.25 3.23
N SER A 56 6.89 5.38 2.25
CA SER A 56 6.48 5.64 0.87
C SER A 56 6.09 4.33 0.20
N ASP A 57 5.10 4.38 -0.69
CA ASP A 57 4.75 3.26 -1.55
C ASP A 57 5.41 3.44 -2.92
N TRP A 58 6.08 2.40 -3.40
CA TRP A 58 6.92 2.44 -4.60
C TRP A 58 6.33 1.56 -5.69
N MET A 59 5.74 2.22 -6.68
CA MET A 59 4.95 1.57 -7.71
C MET A 59 5.72 1.41 -9.01
N LEU A 60 5.47 0.30 -9.68
CA LEU A 60 5.78 0.09 -11.09
C LEU A 60 4.43 0.06 -11.82
N THR A 61 4.30 0.81 -12.89
CA THR A 61 3.18 0.68 -13.81
C THR A 61 3.73 0.09 -15.10
N GLY A 62 3.40 -1.17 -15.35
CA GLY A 62 3.78 -1.90 -16.54
C GLY A 62 3.15 -1.33 -17.81
N PRO A 63 3.62 -1.76 -19.00
CA PRO A 63 3.08 -1.31 -20.29
C PRO A 63 1.60 -1.65 -20.50
N ASP A 64 1.07 -2.62 -19.76
CA ASP A 64 -0.34 -3.03 -19.74
C ASP A 64 -1.18 -2.25 -18.71
N GLY A 65 -0.57 -1.34 -17.95
CA GLY A 65 -1.23 -0.47 -16.98
C GLY A 65 -1.32 -1.05 -15.56
N PHE A 66 -0.69 -2.19 -15.27
CA PHE A 66 -0.67 -2.83 -13.95
C PHE A 66 0.72 -2.84 -13.30
#